data_AF-A0A9P8MIN2-F1
#
_entry.id   AF-A0A9P8MIN2-F1
#
_cell.length_a   1.000
_cell.length_b   1.000
_cell.length_c   1.000
_cell.angle_alpha   90.00
_cell.angle_beta   90.00
_cell.angle_gamma   90.00
#
_symmetry.space_group_name_H-M   'P 1'
#
loop_
_entity.id
_entity.type
_entity.pdbx_description
1 polymer ?
#
loop_
_entity_poly.entity_id
_entity_poly.type
_entity_poly.pdbx_seq_one_letter_code
_entity_poly.pdbx_strand_id
1 'polypeptide(L)'
;MASATKYIQLARTLPEPLQRFFARWPPAAVQSPGSAPTQYQEQRPDPFRFYKHPVTGKWHDPVYSYRRQAQLVQLAREHGVEDLLPETTKGTEYRLAHRIEHGLRVKGTGVGQKVKGHIHERHMIAKYVNSVKTSSVWDSCGGYANDSVQDGREKKGNDRDAQADQSLEEDSPSRNHVTSREIHNTKITTLNINHPLERKEKKNPFGITVISEKKRKITPAQASSRMSPPQPPTHYEILNLTPSIIDESPDAAKLIKKAYHRALLRNHPDKTISHANAPPVALFSIDQITTAFTVLSSPRQRTEYDTKLRRAQTFSGAAGTDSAQRFQTGVENVDLDDLPYDEAKERWYRSSPGPLSWTATVV
;
A
#
# COMPACT_ATOMS: atom_id res chain seq x y z
N MET A 1 -27.21 -6.93 40.88
CA MET A 1 -26.63 -8.18 40.35
C MET A 1 -27.47 -8.62 39.16
N ALA A 2 -26.87 -8.84 37.98
CA ALA A 2 -27.63 -9.42 36.88
C ALA A 2 -28.06 -10.85 37.26
N SER A 3 -29.28 -11.25 36.87
CA SER A 3 -29.83 -12.57 37.17
C SER A 3 -28.98 -13.68 36.53
N ALA A 4 -28.79 -14.81 37.24
CA ALA A 4 -28.10 -16.00 36.73
C ALA A 4 -28.65 -16.46 35.36
N THR A 5 -29.96 -16.32 35.15
CA THR A 5 -30.63 -16.63 33.87
C THR A 5 -30.09 -15.78 32.71
N LYS A 6 -29.74 -14.51 32.96
CA LYS A 6 -29.17 -13.61 31.94
C LYS A 6 -27.80 -14.11 31.48
N TYR A 7 -26.96 -14.57 32.40
CA TYR A 7 -25.65 -15.11 32.05
C TYR A 7 -25.76 -16.43 31.27
N ILE A 8 -26.72 -17.28 31.63
CA ILE A 8 -27.00 -18.51 30.88
C ILE A 8 -27.46 -18.17 29.46
N GLN A 9 -28.33 -17.17 29.30
CA GLN A 9 -28.76 -16.69 27.97
C GLN A 9 -27.56 -16.18 27.16
N LEU A 10 -26.69 -15.36 27.76
CA LEU A 10 -25.47 -14.88 27.10
C LEU A 10 -24.55 -16.03 26.68
N ALA A 11 -24.30 -17.00 27.56
CA ALA A 11 -23.49 -18.17 27.22
C ALA A 11 -24.08 -18.98 26.04
N ARG A 12 -25.42 -19.09 25.97
CA ARG A 12 -26.13 -19.74 24.86
C ARG A 12 -26.07 -18.95 23.55
N THR A 13 -25.76 -17.64 23.57
CA THR A 13 -25.57 -16.84 22.35
C THR A 13 -24.18 -16.99 21.73
N LEU A 14 -23.24 -17.67 22.41
CA LEU A 14 -21.91 -17.90 21.85
C LEU A 14 -21.99 -18.73 20.55
N PRO A 15 -21.06 -18.54 19.60
CA PRO A 15 -20.96 -19.36 18.41
C PRO A 15 -20.83 -20.85 18.74
N GLU A 16 -21.50 -21.70 17.96
CA GLU A 16 -21.49 -23.15 18.16
C GLU A 16 -20.07 -23.76 18.27
N PRO A 17 -19.05 -23.33 17.48
CA PRO A 17 -17.69 -23.84 17.63
C PRO A 17 -17.11 -23.62 19.04
N LEU A 18 -17.40 -22.47 19.66
CA LEU A 18 -16.95 -22.15 21.01
C LEU A 18 -17.74 -22.94 22.06
N GLN A 19 -19.06 -23.06 21.90
CA GLN A 19 -19.87 -23.88 22.80
C GLN A 19 -19.40 -25.34 22.83
N ARG A 20 -19.16 -25.93 21.65
CA ARG A 20 -18.63 -27.29 21.52
C ARG A 20 -17.23 -27.43 22.13
N PHE A 21 -16.39 -26.41 21.99
CA PHE A 21 -15.07 -26.40 22.61
C PHE A 21 -15.17 -26.41 24.13
N PHE A 22 -15.91 -25.47 24.73
CA PHE A 22 -16.06 -25.37 26.18
C PHE A 22 -16.79 -26.56 26.80
N ALA A 23 -17.70 -27.22 26.06
CA ALA A 23 -18.34 -28.45 26.52
C ALA A 23 -17.35 -29.62 26.65
N ARG A 24 -16.31 -29.67 25.80
CA ARG A 24 -15.31 -30.74 25.79
C ARG A 24 -14.10 -30.42 26.67
N TRP A 25 -13.64 -29.16 26.62
CA TRP A 25 -12.52 -28.64 27.39
C TRP A 25 -12.97 -27.46 28.25
N PRO A 26 -13.72 -27.71 29.33
CA PRO A 26 -14.15 -26.64 30.24
C PRO A 26 -12.95 -26.05 30.98
N PRO A 27 -12.77 -24.72 31.02
CA PRO A 27 -11.66 -24.11 31.74
C PRO A 27 -11.90 -24.17 33.25
N ALA A 28 -10.81 -24.20 34.03
CA ALA A 28 -10.89 -24.27 35.50
C ALA A 28 -11.68 -23.10 36.11
N ALA A 29 -11.69 -21.92 35.46
CA ALA A 29 -12.41 -20.74 35.92
C ALA A 29 -13.94 -20.90 35.94
N VAL A 30 -14.49 -21.80 35.12
CA VAL A 30 -15.95 -22.02 35.01
C VAL A 30 -16.39 -23.28 35.76
N GLN A 31 -15.44 -24.16 36.09
CA GLN A 31 -15.73 -25.38 36.83
C GLN A 31 -15.85 -25.11 38.33
N SER A 32 -16.68 -25.90 39.01
CA SER A 32 -16.71 -25.93 40.46
C SER A 32 -15.36 -26.42 41.00
N PRO A 33 -14.87 -25.87 42.13
CA PRO A 33 -13.62 -26.31 42.72
C PRO A 33 -13.70 -27.80 43.06
N GLY A 34 -12.76 -28.59 42.53
CA GLY A 34 -12.72 -30.05 42.72
C GLY A 34 -13.49 -30.88 41.68
N SER A 35 -14.01 -30.27 40.62
CA SER A 35 -14.59 -31.01 39.48
C SER A 35 -13.54 -31.90 38.81
N ALA A 36 -13.92 -33.14 38.48
CA ALA A 36 -13.07 -34.07 37.73
C ALA A 36 -12.86 -33.57 36.28
N PRO A 37 -11.68 -33.84 35.68
CA PRO A 37 -11.43 -33.51 34.28
C PRO A 37 -12.38 -34.28 33.37
N THR A 38 -12.67 -33.72 32.20
CA THR A 38 -13.45 -34.45 31.18
C THR A 38 -12.60 -35.58 30.57
N GLN A 39 -13.26 -36.59 29.99
CA GLN A 39 -12.57 -37.66 29.24
C GLN A 39 -11.63 -37.12 28.15
N TYR A 40 -11.98 -35.98 27.53
CA TYR A 40 -11.14 -35.32 26.54
C TYR A 40 -9.90 -34.67 27.16
N GLN A 41 -10.03 -34.09 28.36
CA GLN A 41 -8.91 -33.49 29.10
C GLN A 41 -7.94 -34.56 29.63
N GLU A 42 -8.46 -35.71 30.06
CA GLU A 42 -7.63 -36.84 30.50
C GLU A 42 -6.75 -37.39 29.37
N GLN A 43 -7.35 -37.60 28.19
CA GLN A 43 -6.62 -38.08 27.01
C GLN A 43 -5.68 -37.01 26.45
N ARG A 44 -6.09 -35.74 26.54
CA ARG A 44 -5.41 -34.57 25.98
C ARG A 44 -5.50 -33.38 26.94
N PRO A 45 -4.49 -33.18 27.81
CA PRO A 45 -4.47 -32.08 28.75
C PRO A 45 -4.60 -30.70 28.06
N ASP A 46 -3.87 -30.50 26.96
CA ASP A 46 -3.94 -29.29 26.15
C ASP A 46 -4.36 -29.64 24.70
N PRO A 47 -5.52 -29.16 24.23
CA PRO A 47 -6.01 -29.44 22.87
C PRO A 47 -5.29 -28.65 21.77
N PHE A 48 -4.48 -27.64 22.11
CA PHE A 48 -3.82 -26.73 21.19
C PHE A 48 -2.33 -27.03 21.00
N ARG A 49 -1.72 -27.82 21.88
CA ARG A 49 -0.30 -28.20 21.79
C ARG A 49 -0.11 -29.59 21.21
N PHE A 50 1.07 -29.78 20.62
CA PHE A 50 1.56 -31.11 20.30
C PHE A 50 1.74 -31.91 21.58
N TYR A 51 1.40 -33.20 21.53
CA TYR A 51 1.47 -34.08 22.69
C TYR A 51 2.24 -35.33 22.34
N LYS A 52 3.21 -35.67 23.19
CA LYS A 52 4.00 -36.89 23.07
C LYS A 52 3.31 -37.99 23.84
N HIS A 53 2.90 -39.05 23.15
CA HIS A 53 2.23 -40.16 23.80
C HIS A 53 3.23 -40.94 24.68
N PRO A 54 2.93 -41.21 25.97
CA PRO A 54 3.91 -41.72 26.93
C PRO A 54 4.40 -43.14 26.59
N VAL A 55 3.51 -43.99 26.07
CA VAL A 55 3.85 -45.40 25.77
C VAL A 55 4.59 -45.53 24.43
N THR A 56 4.15 -44.79 23.40
CA THR A 56 4.67 -44.96 22.03
C THR A 56 5.80 -43.97 21.72
N GLY A 57 5.97 -42.93 22.53
CA GLY A 57 6.95 -41.86 22.31
C GLY A 57 6.70 -40.99 21.07
N LYS A 58 5.64 -41.24 20.30
CA LYS A 58 5.31 -40.49 19.08
C LYS A 58 4.69 -39.15 19.43
N TRP A 59 5.04 -38.13 18.66
CA TRP A 59 4.37 -36.84 18.71
C TRP A 59 3.07 -36.93 17.92
N HIS A 60 2.00 -36.48 18.54
CA HIS A 60 0.70 -36.33 17.91
C HIS A 60 0.44 -34.85 17.68
N ASP A 61 -0.19 -34.56 16.54
CA ASP A 61 -0.68 -33.25 16.20
C ASP A 61 -1.66 -32.72 17.26
N PRO A 62 -1.76 -31.40 17.42
CA PRO A 62 -2.76 -30.80 18.30
C PRO A 62 -4.17 -31.15 17.81
N VAL A 63 -5.09 -31.37 18.75
CA VAL A 63 -6.49 -31.72 18.46
C VAL A 63 -7.13 -30.66 17.56
N TYR A 64 -6.77 -29.38 17.77
CA TYR A 64 -7.10 -28.28 16.87
C TYR A 64 -5.85 -27.80 16.15
N SER A 65 -5.88 -27.82 14.81
CA SER A 65 -4.81 -27.26 13.97
C SER A 65 -4.71 -25.74 14.13
N TYR A 66 -3.55 -25.15 13.80
CA TYR A 66 -3.34 -23.70 13.95
C TYR A 66 -4.40 -22.83 13.26
N ARG A 67 -4.98 -23.27 12.15
CA ARG A 67 -6.10 -22.59 11.50
C ARG A 67 -7.35 -22.58 12.40
N ARG A 68 -7.70 -23.73 12.99
CA ARG A 68 -8.86 -23.84 13.89
C ARG A 68 -8.62 -23.12 15.21
N GLN A 69 -7.39 -23.15 15.73
CA GLN A 69 -6.99 -22.35 16.90
C GLN A 69 -7.20 -20.86 16.62
N ALA A 70 -6.73 -20.34 15.47
CA ALA A 70 -6.93 -18.95 15.10
C ALA A 70 -8.42 -18.60 14.96
N GLN A 71 -9.25 -19.50 14.41
CA GLN A 71 -10.69 -19.31 14.31
C GLN A 71 -11.36 -19.24 15.71
N LEU A 72 -11.01 -20.14 16.63
CA LEU A 72 -11.53 -20.13 17.99
C LEU A 72 -11.10 -18.86 18.73
N VAL A 73 -9.83 -18.46 18.63
CA VAL A 73 -9.31 -17.22 19.23
C VAL A 73 -10.00 -15.99 18.65
N GLN A 74 -10.25 -15.95 17.33
CA GLN A 74 -10.96 -14.85 16.71
C GLN A 74 -12.39 -14.74 17.26
N LEU A 75 -13.15 -15.83 17.26
CA LEU A 75 -14.52 -15.84 17.81
C LEU A 75 -14.52 -15.48 19.30
N ALA A 76 -13.56 -16.01 20.06
CA ALA A 76 -13.49 -15.76 21.50
C ALA A 76 -13.19 -14.29 21.79
N ARG A 77 -12.35 -13.63 20.99
CA ARG A 77 -12.10 -12.20 21.08
C ARG A 77 -13.35 -11.38 20.77
N GLU A 78 -14.05 -11.71 19.69
CA GLU A 78 -15.29 -11.03 19.28
C GLU A 78 -16.37 -11.11 20.37
N HIS A 79 -16.37 -12.20 21.15
CA HIS A 79 -17.32 -12.43 22.24
C HIS A 79 -16.77 -12.18 23.65
N GLY A 80 -15.53 -11.69 23.80
CA GLY A 80 -14.92 -11.37 25.10
C GLY A 80 -14.64 -12.57 26.01
N VAL A 81 -14.40 -13.76 25.44
CA VAL A 81 -14.12 -15.03 26.15
C VAL A 81 -12.75 -15.61 25.78
N GLU A 82 -11.82 -14.77 25.32
CA GLU A 82 -10.46 -15.21 24.92
C GLU A 82 -9.67 -15.78 26.11
N ASP A 83 -9.79 -15.16 27.29
CA ASP A 83 -9.07 -15.56 28.52
C ASP A 83 -9.50 -16.94 29.05
N LEU A 84 -10.66 -17.44 28.61
CA LEU A 84 -11.17 -18.77 28.94
C LEU A 84 -10.57 -19.87 28.05
N LEU A 85 -9.88 -19.51 26.96
CA LEU A 85 -9.20 -20.48 26.11
C LEU A 85 -7.82 -20.84 26.67
N PRO A 86 -7.33 -22.07 26.44
CA PRO A 86 -5.94 -22.40 26.72
C PRO A 86 -4.97 -21.50 25.95
N GLU A 87 -3.79 -21.27 26.51
CA GLU A 87 -2.75 -20.45 25.89
C GLU A 87 -2.36 -20.97 24.49
N THR A 88 -2.34 -20.08 23.49
CA THR A 88 -1.90 -20.44 22.13
C THR A 88 -0.96 -19.42 21.53
N THR A 89 -0.16 -19.89 20.56
CA THR A 89 0.65 -19.00 19.70
C THR A 89 -0.19 -18.05 18.83
N LYS A 90 -1.50 -18.29 18.74
CA LYS A 90 -2.46 -17.47 17.99
C LYS A 90 -3.21 -16.47 18.88
N GLY A 91 -3.11 -16.60 20.20
CA GLY A 91 -3.68 -15.69 21.18
C GLY A 91 -3.20 -14.25 21.01
N THR A 92 -4.01 -13.30 21.46
CA THR A 92 -3.69 -11.87 21.47
C THR A 92 -2.58 -11.60 22.48
N GLU A 93 -2.78 -12.04 23.72
CA GLU A 93 -1.82 -11.82 24.81
C GLU A 93 -0.45 -12.41 24.47
N TYR A 94 -0.43 -13.67 24.03
CA TYR A 94 0.82 -14.32 23.62
C TYR A 94 1.53 -13.55 22.50
N ARG A 95 0.82 -13.15 21.43
CA ARG A 95 1.44 -12.44 20.31
C ARG A 95 1.97 -11.05 20.70
N LEU A 96 1.30 -10.38 21.65
CA LEU A 96 1.74 -9.10 22.18
C LEU A 96 2.97 -9.29 23.07
N ALA A 97 2.90 -10.19 24.05
CA ALA A 97 4.00 -10.51 24.95
C ALA A 97 5.25 -10.92 24.16
N HIS A 98 5.10 -11.85 23.21
CA HIS A 98 6.20 -12.33 22.37
C HIS A 98 6.82 -11.22 21.50
N ARG A 99 6.01 -10.25 21.02
CA ARG A 99 6.50 -9.10 20.25
C ARG A 99 7.22 -8.09 21.14
N ILE A 100 6.73 -7.87 22.36
CA ILE A 100 7.33 -6.96 23.33
C ILE A 100 8.67 -7.52 23.80
N GLU A 101 8.71 -8.80 24.19
CA GLU A 101 9.90 -9.47 24.72
C GLU A 101 11.00 -9.60 23.66
N HIS A 102 10.66 -10.05 22.46
CA HIS A 102 11.67 -10.40 21.46
C HIS A 102 11.86 -9.36 20.35
N GLY A 103 10.94 -8.41 20.18
CA GLY A 103 10.98 -7.41 19.12
C GLY A 103 10.93 -7.99 17.70
N LEU A 104 11.29 -7.17 16.71
CA LEU A 104 11.44 -7.61 15.32
C LEU A 104 12.75 -8.39 15.16
N ARG A 105 12.68 -9.58 14.58
CA ARG A 105 13.84 -10.50 14.45
C ARG A 105 14.16 -10.92 13.02
N VAL A 106 13.69 -10.15 12.04
CA VAL A 106 13.99 -10.39 10.61
C VAL A 106 15.48 -10.13 10.35
N LYS A 107 16.12 -10.94 9.53
CA LYS A 107 17.56 -10.76 9.24
C LYS A 107 17.79 -9.39 8.57
N GLY A 108 18.76 -8.64 9.06
CA GLY A 108 19.12 -7.31 8.57
C GLY A 108 18.38 -6.17 9.27
N THR A 109 17.07 -6.26 9.46
CA THR A 109 16.22 -5.20 10.05
C THR A 109 15.76 -5.47 11.48
N GLY A 110 16.00 -6.68 11.99
CA GLY A 110 15.68 -7.05 13.36
C GLY A 110 16.58 -6.34 14.36
N VAL A 111 16.12 -6.28 15.62
CA VAL A 111 16.86 -5.67 16.72
C VAL A 111 18.25 -6.33 16.83
N GLY A 112 19.30 -5.52 16.86
CA GLY A 112 20.69 -5.99 16.90
C GLY A 112 21.23 -6.60 15.59
N GLN A 113 20.46 -6.60 14.50
CA GLN A 113 20.94 -7.03 13.18
C GLN A 113 21.45 -5.85 12.34
N LYS A 114 22.36 -6.16 11.43
CA LYS A 114 22.88 -5.20 10.43
C LYS A 114 22.52 -5.67 9.02
N VAL A 115 22.05 -4.74 8.20
CA VAL A 115 21.77 -4.99 6.78
C VAL A 115 23.08 -5.28 6.05
N LYS A 116 23.08 -6.29 5.17
CA LYS A 116 24.26 -6.71 4.39
C LYS A 116 24.77 -5.60 3.44
N GLY A 117 23.89 -4.71 3.01
CA GLY A 117 24.13 -3.75 1.92
C GLY A 117 24.14 -4.44 0.55
N HIS A 118 23.86 -3.70 -0.51
CA HIS A 118 23.96 -4.22 -1.88
C HIS A 118 25.43 -4.39 -2.30
N ILE A 119 25.69 -5.17 -3.35
CA ILE A 119 27.06 -5.43 -3.82
C ILE A 119 27.78 -4.13 -4.19
N HIS A 120 27.12 -3.20 -4.88
CA HIS A 120 27.72 -1.93 -5.27
C HIS A 120 28.07 -1.06 -4.06
N GLU A 121 27.17 -0.94 -3.06
CA GLU A 121 27.40 -0.18 -1.83
C GLU A 121 28.67 -0.65 -1.10
N ARG A 122 28.86 -1.98 -1.01
CA ARG A 122 30.02 -2.56 -0.34
C ARG A 122 31.35 -2.31 -1.07
N HIS A 123 31.33 -2.29 -2.41
CA HIS A 123 32.55 -2.14 -3.21
C HIS A 123 32.82 -0.71 -3.67
N MET A 124 31.90 0.24 -3.44
CA MET A 124 32.08 1.64 -3.84
C MET A 124 33.39 2.21 -3.27
N ILE A 125 33.62 2.06 -1.97
CA ILE A 125 34.84 2.58 -1.31
C ILE A 125 36.10 2.01 -1.97
N ALA A 126 36.16 0.69 -2.18
CA ALA A 126 37.29 0.06 -2.82
C ALA A 126 37.50 0.56 -4.27
N LYS A 127 36.42 0.72 -5.04
CA LYS A 127 36.48 1.27 -6.40
C LYS A 127 36.96 2.72 -6.41
N TYR A 128 36.46 3.57 -5.52
CA TYR A 128 36.90 4.96 -5.41
C TYR A 128 38.37 5.07 -4.99
N VAL A 129 38.79 4.31 -3.97
CA VAL A 129 40.19 4.31 -3.50
C VAL A 129 41.13 3.84 -4.62
N ASN A 130 40.76 2.80 -5.35
CA ASN A 130 41.56 2.34 -6.49
C ASN A 130 41.59 3.38 -7.61
N SER A 131 40.48 4.03 -7.91
CA SER A 131 40.42 5.12 -8.91
C SER A 131 41.31 6.31 -8.54
N VAL A 132 41.36 6.68 -7.25
CA VAL A 132 42.24 7.77 -6.78
C VAL A 132 43.71 7.35 -6.86
N LYS A 133 44.05 6.11 -6.47
CA LYS A 133 45.41 5.57 -6.60
C LYS A 133 45.88 5.51 -8.04
N THR A 134 45.04 5.06 -8.98
CA THR A 134 45.39 5.05 -10.41
C THR A 134 45.52 6.46 -10.98
N SER A 135 44.84 7.47 -10.43
CA SER A 135 45.07 8.87 -10.82
C SER A 135 46.39 9.44 -10.28
N SER A 136 46.86 8.96 -9.12
CA SER A 136 48.15 9.40 -8.54
C SER A 136 49.39 8.76 -9.19
N VAL A 137 49.21 7.71 -10.01
CA VAL A 137 50.32 7.02 -10.70
C VAL A 137 50.68 7.69 -12.04
N TRP A 138 49.89 8.64 -12.54
CA TRP A 138 50.23 9.42 -13.73
C TRP A 138 51.08 10.68 -13.44
N ASP A 139 51.36 11.00 -12.18
CA ASP A 139 52.30 12.07 -11.79
C ASP A 139 53.73 11.57 -11.50
N SER A 140 54.08 10.34 -11.89
CA SER A 140 55.45 9.83 -11.77
C SER A 140 55.83 8.92 -12.94
N CYS A 141 55.70 9.44 -14.16
CA CYS A 141 56.52 8.99 -15.28
C CYS A 141 57.78 9.85 -15.37
N GLY A 142 58.87 9.32 -14.82
CA GLY A 142 60.21 9.88 -14.94
C GLY A 142 61.27 8.78 -14.87
N GLY A 143 61.39 7.99 -15.94
CA GLY A 143 62.68 7.41 -16.34
C GLY A 143 62.88 5.89 -16.14
N TYR A 144 63.36 5.31 -17.24
CA TYR A 144 64.20 4.11 -17.37
C TYR A 144 63.55 2.76 -17.71
N ALA A 145 63.49 2.55 -19.03
CA ALA A 145 64.21 1.51 -19.77
C ALA A 145 63.66 0.06 -19.78
N ASN A 146 63.68 -0.47 -20.99
CA ASN A 146 63.11 -1.72 -21.44
C ASN A 146 63.91 -2.97 -21.02
N ASP A 147 63.17 -4.08 -21.09
CA ASP A 147 63.54 -5.39 -21.64
C ASP A 147 64.33 -6.37 -20.76
N SER A 148 63.72 -7.54 -20.53
CA SER A 148 64.35 -8.88 -20.47
C SER A 148 63.30 -9.93 -20.06
N VAL A 149 62.78 -10.66 -21.06
CA VAL A 149 62.61 -12.13 -21.11
C VAL A 149 62.54 -12.89 -19.78
N GLN A 150 61.43 -13.63 -19.54
CA GLN A 150 61.49 -15.08 -19.24
C GLN A 150 60.11 -15.75 -19.16
N ASP A 151 59.94 -16.70 -20.08
CA ASP A 151 59.37 -18.03 -19.93
C ASP A 151 57.99 -18.26 -19.31
N GLY A 152 57.15 -18.90 -20.13
CA GLY A 152 55.90 -19.51 -19.74
C GLY A 152 56.10 -20.53 -18.62
N ARG A 153 55.28 -20.37 -17.57
CA ARG A 153 54.99 -21.45 -16.65
C ARG A 153 53.55 -21.33 -16.19
N GLU A 154 52.69 -22.17 -16.75
CA GLU A 154 51.39 -22.51 -16.17
C GLU A 154 51.60 -22.82 -14.68
N LYS A 155 50.98 -22.01 -13.81
CA LYS A 155 50.80 -22.37 -12.41
C LYS A 155 49.34 -22.74 -12.21
N LYS A 156 49.08 -24.04 -12.32
CA LYS A 156 47.94 -24.71 -11.69
C LYS A 156 47.90 -24.29 -10.22
N GLY A 157 46.72 -23.87 -9.76
CA GLY A 157 46.47 -23.60 -8.35
C GLY A 157 46.64 -24.89 -7.56
N ASN A 158 47.57 -24.86 -6.59
CA ASN A 158 47.64 -25.86 -5.54
C ASN A 158 46.49 -25.62 -4.58
N ASP A 159 45.61 -26.60 -4.49
CA ASP A 159 44.94 -26.97 -3.25
C ASP A 159 46.01 -27.12 -2.15
N ARG A 160 45.82 -26.44 -1.02
CA ARG A 160 46.61 -26.67 0.19
C ARG A 160 45.72 -27.34 1.21
N ASP A 161 46.04 -28.61 1.40
CA ASP A 161 45.66 -29.45 2.53
C ASP A 161 46.05 -28.78 3.86
N ALA A 162 45.08 -28.65 4.76
CA ALA A 162 45.31 -28.39 6.17
C ALA A 162 45.32 -29.75 6.87
N GLN A 163 46.53 -30.22 7.18
CA GLN A 163 46.78 -31.48 7.86
C GLN A 163 46.40 -31.38 9.34
N ALA A 164 45.83 -32.48 9.81
CA ALA A 164 45.30 -32.70 11.15
C ALA A 164 46.39 -32.64 12.22
N ASP A 165 45.99 -32.17 13.40
CA ASP A 165 46.64 -32.48 14.67
C ASP A 165 45.61 -33.15 15.59
N GLN A 166 45.98 -34.33 16.11
CA GLN A 166 45.26 -35.17 17.06
C GLN A 166 45.76 -34.76 18.47
N SER A 167 45.01 -34.63 19.55
CA SER A 167 44.30 -35.67 20.32
C SER A 167 43.85 -35.07 21.68
N LEU A 168 42.92 -35.78 22.33
CA LEU A 168 42.52 -35.81 23.76
C LEU A 168 41.11 -35.28 24.10
N GLU A 169 40.19 -36.26 24.01
CA GLU A 169 39.00 -36.60 24.82
C GLU A 169 38.50 -35.62 25.89
N GLU A 170 37.18 -35.38 25.96
CA GLU A 170 36.26 -36.09 26.89
C GLU A 170 34.76 -35.85 26.54
N ASP A 171 33.98 -36.94 26.64
CA ASP A 171 32.55 -37.12 26.95
C ASP A 171 31.37 -36.45 26.19
N SER A 172 30.75 -37.25 25.30
CA SER A 172 29.33 -37.70 25.19
C SER A 172 28.11 -36.81 25.57
N PRO A 173 26.86 -37.04 25.04
CA PRO A 173 26.43 -37.83 23.88
C PRO A 173 25.53 -37.09 22.86
N SER A 174 25.56 -37.67 21.66
CA SER A 174 25.10 -37.19 20.37
C SER A 174 23.58 -37.14 20.15
N ARG A 175 23.23 -36.13 19.36
CA ARG A 175 21.96 -35.80 18.72
C ARG A 175 21.94 -36.50 17.36
N ASN A 176 21.08 -37.50 17.18
CA ASN A 176 21.03 -38.27 15.94
C ASN A 176 20.62 -37.43 14.72
N HIS A 177 21.54 -37.40 13.77
CA HIS A 177 21.42 -36.94 12.39
C HIS A 177 20.59 -37.97 11.60
N VAL A 178 19.61 -37.54 10.80
CA VAL A 178 19.00 -38.37 9.74
C VAL A 178 19.14 -37.67 8.40
N THR A 179 20.07 -38.24 7.64
CA THR A 179 20.16 -38.48 6.20
C THR A 179 19.20 -37.76 5.26
N SER A 180 19.80 -37.00 4.34
CA SER A 180 19.27 -36.60 3.04
C SER A 180 18.74 -37.81 2.25
N ARG A 181 17.55 -37.68 1.66
CA ARG A 181 17.12 -38.52 0.53
C ARG A 181 16.70 -37.65 -0.64
N GLU A 182 17.41 -37.88 -1.73
CA GLU A 182 17.06 -37.66 -3.14
C GLU A 182 15.55 -37.55 -3.41
N ILE A 183 15.16 -36.42 -4.00
CA ILE A 183 13.86 -36.24 -4.62
C ILE A 183 14.04 -36.62 -6.09
N HIS A 184 13.59 -37.81 -6.45
CA HIS A 184 13.42 -38.21 -7.84
C HIS A 184 12.23 -37.45 -8.41
N ASN A 185 12.48 -36.55 -9.37
CA ASN A 185 11.43 -35.90 -10.16
C ASN A 185 10.77 -36.94 -11.08
N THR A 186 9.60 -37.43 -10.68
CA THR A 186 8.75 -38.24 -11.54
C THR A 186 7.79 -37.35 -12.33
N LYS A 187 7.80 -37.55 -13.65
CA LYS A 187 6.94 -36.92 -14.66
C LYS A 187 5.48 -36.89 -14.21
N ILE A 188 4.88 -35.72 -14.31
CA ILE A 188 3.42 -35.54 -14.30
C ILE A 188 2.89 -36.17 -15.59
N THR A 189 2.30 -37.36 -15.48
CA THR A 189 1.48 -37.97 -16.52
C THR A 189 0.08 -37.37 -16.43
N THR A 190 -0.31 -36.64 -17.47
CA THR A 190 -1.68 -36.15 -17.69
C THR A 190 -2.62 -37.34 -17.89
N LEU A 191 -3.45 -37.63 -16.89
CA LEU A 191 -4.62 -38.49 -17.07
C LEU A 191 -5.85 -37.61 -17.32
N ASN A 192 -6.21 -37.60 -18.60
CA ASN A 192 -7.48 -37.20 -19.16
C ASN A 192 -8.61 -38.02 -18.54
N ILE A 193 -9.52 -37.37 -17.81
CA ILE A 193 -10.78 -37.96 -17.37
C ILE A 193 -11.90 -37.08 -17.91
N ASN A 194 -12.45 -37.50 -19.05
CA ASN A 194 -13.73 -37.03 -19.56
C ASN A 194 -14.85 -37.72 -18.78
N HIS A 195 -15.65 -36.96 -18.03
CA HIS A 195 -17.06 -37.30 -17.82
C HIS A 195 -17.88 -36.04 -17.57
N PRO A 196 -19.07 -35.90 -18.20
CA PRO A 196 -19.86 -34.66 -18.19
C PRO A 196 -20.77 -34.63 -16.98
N LEU A 197 -20.93 -33.46 -16.34
CA LEU A 197 -21.95 -33.27 -15.33
C LEU A 197 -22.70 -31.96 -15.56
N GLU A 198 -24.01 -32.16 -15.69
CA GLU A 198 -25.09 -31.20 -15.89
C GLU A 198 -25.02 -30.02 -14.92
N ARG A 199 -25.21 -28.84 -15.50
CA ARG A 199 -25.36 -27.57 -14.79
C ARG A 199 -26.78 -27.50 -14.22
N LYS A 200 -26.98 -27.99 -13.00
CA LYS A 200 -28.22 -27.72 -12.24
C LYS A 200 -28.24 -26.26 -11.77
N GLU A 201 -29.02 -25.44 -12.47
CA GLU A 201 -29.45 -24.12 -12.01
C GLU A 201 -30.18 -24.25 -10.66
N LYS A 202 -29.63 -23.66 -9.60
CA LYS A 202 -30.36 -23.40 -8.36
C LYS A 202 -30.81 -21.94 -8.37
N LYS A 203 -32.11 -21.77 -8.59
CA LYS A 203 -32.89 -20.54 -8.46
C LYS A 203 -32.77 -20.01 -7.01
N ASN A 204 -32.47 -18.73 -6.89
CA ASN A 204 -32.54 -17.99 -5.62
C ASN A 204 -34.01 -17.58 -5.37
N PRO A 205 -34.62 -17.87 -4.21
CA PRO A 205 -36.01 -17.57 -3.93
C PRO A 205 -36.18 -16.21 -3.25
N PHE A 206 -36.27 -15.13 -4.04
CA PHE A 206 -36.87 -13.86 -3.59
C PHE A 206 -37.63 -13.26 -4.77
N GLY A 207 -38.93 -13.57 -4.84
CA GLY A 207 -39.86 -12.96 -5.78
C GLY A 207 -40.31 -11.60 -5.25
N ILE A 208 -39.96 -10.55 -5.98
CA ILE A 208 -40.65 -9.25 -5.89
C ILE A 208 -41.38 -9.07 -7.22
N THR A 209 -42.70 -9.15 -7.14
CA THR A 209 -43.64 -8.92 -8.23
C THR A 209 -43.53 -7.48 -8.70
N VAL A 210 -43.12 -7.26 -9.95
CA VAL A 210 -43.26 -5.96 -10.63
C VAL A 210 -44.34 -6.11 -11.70
N ILE A 211 -45.36 -5.28 -11.52
CA ILE A 211 -46.58 -5.17 -12.29
C ILE A 211 -46.22 -4.61 -13.67
N SER A 212 -46.66 -5.27 -14.75
CA SER A 212 -46.47 -4.77 -16.10
C SER A 212 -47.42 -3.61 -16.39
N GLU A 213 -46.90 -2.40 -16.59
CA GLU A 213 -47.67 -1.30 -17.15
C GLU A 213 -47.17 -0.90 -18.54
N LYS A 214 -48.17 -0.64 -19.38
CA LYS A 214 -48.11 -0.39 -20.81
C LYS A 214 -47.21 0.79 -21.20
N LYS A 215 -46.26 0.46 -22.07
CA LYS A 215 -45.82 1.20 -23.27
C LYS A 215 -46.60 2.50 -23.56
N ARG A 216 -46.04 3.64 -23.14
CA ARG A 216 -46.27 4.93 -23.80
C ARG A 216 -44.96 5.38 -24.42
N LYS A 217 -44.97 5.58 -25.73
CA LYS A 217 -43.89 6.22 -26.50
C LYS A 217 -43.69 7.63 -25.93
N ILE A 218 -42.54 7.89 -25.34
CA ILE A 218 -42.05 9.24 -25.08
C ILE A 218 -40.76 9.36 -25.89
N THR A 219 -40.80 10.25 -26.86
CA THR A 219 -39.69 10.75 -27.67
C THR A 219 -38.49 11.13 -26.80
N PRO A 220 -37.24 10.82 -27.17
CA PRO A 220 -36.09 11.33 -26.47
C PRO A 220 -35.91 12.81 -26.84
N ALA A 221 -36.32 13.72 -25.95
CA ALA A 221 -35.78 15.06 -25.95
C ALA A 221 -34.29 14.94 -25.59
N GLN A 222 -33.44 15.16 -26.58
CA GLN A 222 -32.00 15.26 -26.43
C GLN A 222 -31.66 16.35 -25.42
N ALA A 223 -31.32 15.96 -24.20
CA ALA A 223 -30.55 16.81 -23.30
C ALA A 223 -29.10 16.78 -23.81
N SER A 224 -28.80 17.66 -24.77
CA SER A 224 -27.44 17.97 -25.21
C SER A 224 -26.67 18.56 -24.03
N SER A 225 -26.00 17.69 -23.25
CA SER A 225 -24.82 18.11 -22.50
C SER A 225 -23.80 18.57 -23.52
N ARG A 226 -23.54 19.88 -23.49
CA ARG A 226 -22.75 20.65 -24.45
C ARG A 226 -21.32 20.10 -24.47
N MET A 227 -21.03 19.18 -25.39
CA MET A 227 -19.68 18.69 -25.69
C MET A 227 -18.83 19.87 -26.18
N SER A 228 -18.09 20.48 -25.24
CA SER A 228 -16.89 21.24 -25.56
C SER A 228 -15.79 20.25 -25.95
N PRO A 229 -14.83 20.59 -26.84
CA PRO A 229 -13.72 19.70 -27.19
C PRO A 229 -12.96 19.25 -25.94
N PRO A 230 -12.29 18.07 -25.96
CA PRO A 230 -11.56 17.56 -24.80
C PRO A 230 -10.40 18.50 -24.46
N GLN A 231 -10.65 19.45 -23.58
CA GLN A 231 -9.59 20.26 -23.00
C GLN A 231 -8.76 19.35 -22.09
N PRO A 232 -7.42 19.48 -22.09
CA PRO A 232 -6.60 18.75 -21.16
C PRO A 232 -7.05 19.06 -19.73
N PRO A 233 -7.12 18.04 -18.84
CA PRO A 233 -7.56 18.23 -17.46
C PRO A 233 -6.70 19.29 -16.78
N THR A 234 -7.34 20.15 -16.01
CA THR A 234 -6.62 21.23 -15.32
C THR A 234 -5.69 20.66 -14.25
N HIS A 235 -4.61 21.37 -13.89
CA HIS A 235 -3.72 20.90 -12.82
C HIS A 235 -4.45 20.76 -11.46
N TYR A 236 -5.48 21.58 -11.25
CA TYR A 236 -6.39 21.50 -10.11
C TYR A 236 -7.21 20.20 -10.12
N GLU A 237 -7.73 19.81 -11.27
CA GLU A 237 -8.49 18.57 -11.47
C GLU A 237 -7.62 17.31 -11.25
N ILE A 238 -6.38 17.32 -11.76
CA ILE A 238 -5.44 16.20 -11.61
C ILE A 238 -5.15 15.88 -10.13
N LEU A 239 -4.99 16.91 -9.29
CA LEU A 239 -4.77 16.75 -7.85
C LEU A 239 -6.07 16.66 -7.03
N ASN A 240 -7.24 16.80 -7.68
CA ASN A 240 -8.55 16.95 -7.05
C ASN A 240 -8.55 18.05 -5.97
N LEU A 241 -8.11 19.25 -6.37
CA LEU A 241 -8.11 20.47 -5.56
C LEU A 241 -8.92 21.57 -6.27
N THR A 242 -9.51 22.49 -5.52
CA THR A 242 -10.16 23.69 -6.06
C THR A 242 -9.27 24.92 -5.79
N PRO A 243 -9.28 25.96 -6.64
CA PRO A 243 -8.49 27.17 -6.38
C PRO A 243 -8.80 27.79 -5.00
N SER A 244 -10.07 27.82 -4.60
CA SER A 244 -10.54 28.36 -3.31
C SER A 244 -9.93 27.65 -2.10
N ILE A 245 -9.82 26.31 -2.12
CA ILE A 245 -9.29 25.55 -0.97
C ILE A 245 -7.79 25.80 -0.74
N ILE A 246 -7.08 26.23 -1.79
CA ILE A 246 -5.65 26.53 -1.72
C ILE A 246 -5.44 27.97 -1.25
N ASP A 247 -6.30 28.91 -1.66
CA ASP A 247 -6.23 30.32 -1.26
C ASP A 247 -6.66 30.57 0.20
N GLU A 248 -7.62 29.80 0.71
CA GLU A 248 -8.10 29.90 2.09
C GLU A 248 -7.16 29.20 3.11
N SER A 249 -6.26 28.33 2.65
CA SER A 249 -5.41 27.54 3.53
C SER A 249 -4.13 28.27 3.91
N PRO A 250 -3.81 28.46 5.21
CA PRO A 250 -2.53 29.04 5.65
C PRO A 250 -1.32 28.14 5.34
N ASP A 251 -1.57 26.88 4.97
CA ASP A 251 -0.54 25.87 4.68
C ASP A 251 -0.83 25.16 3.35
N ALA A 252 -0.99 25.96 2.29
CA ALA A 252 -1.24 25.51 0.93
C ALA A 252 -0.23 24.44 0.46
N ALA A 253 1.06 24.62 0.79
CA ALA A 253 2.12 23.70 0.37
C ALA A 253 1.95 22.28 0.93
N LYS A 254 1.60 22.12 2.22
CA LYS A 254 1.36 20.79 2.80
C LYS A 254 0.09 20.15 2.24
N LEU A 255 -0.94 20.96 1.98
CA LEU A 255 -2.19 20.49 1.36
C LEU A 255 -1.93 19.94 -0.05
N ILE A 256 -1.21 20.69 -0.88
CA ILE A 256 -0.82 20.29 -2.25
C ILE A 256 0.04 19.02 -2.22
N LYS A 257 1.00 18.93 -1.29
CA LYS A 257 1.84 17.73 -1.11
C LYS A 257 1.05 16.49 -0.70
N LYS A 258 0.07 16.65 0.20
CA LYS A 258 -0.83 15.54 0.60
C LYS A 258 -1.72 15.10 -0.56
N ALA A 259 -2.21 16.04 -1.35
CA ALA A 259 -3.02 15.75 -2.54
C ALA A 259 -2.21 15.00 -3.61
N TYR A 260 -0.96 15.41 -3.86
CA TYR A 260 -0.01 14.72 -4.74
C TYR A 260 0.19 13.25 -4.31
N HIS A 261 0.48 13.01 -3.02
CA HIS A 261 0.66 11.66 -2.50
C HIS A 261 -0.60 10.80 -2.68
N ARG A 262 -1.79 11.38 -2.43
CA ARG A 262 -3.07 10.69 -2.66
C ARG A 262 -3.30 10.38 -4.14
N ALA A 263 -2.95 11.30 -5.04
CA ALA A 263 -3.10 11.12 -6.48
C ALA A 263 -2.19 10.00 -7.01
N LEU A 264 -0.93 9.93 -6.56
CA LEU A 264 -0.01 8.85 -6.92
C LEU A 264 -0.51 7.48 -6.46
N LEU A 265 -1.02 7.38 -5.23
CA LEU A 265 -1.54 6.11 -4.71
C LEU A 265 -2.78 5.62 -5.46
N ARG A 266 -3.65 6.54 -5.90
CA ARG A 266 -4.87 6.23 -6.66
C ARG A 266 -4.56 5.80 -8.09
N ASN A 267 -3.56 6.42 -8.71
CA ASN A 267 -3.19 6.19 -10.12
C ASN A 267 -1.98 5.26 -10.29
N HIS A 268 -1.54 4.58 -9.22
CA HIS A 268 -0.41 3.66 -9.31
C HIS A 268 -0.76 2.44 -10.19
N PRO A 269 0.03 2.10 -11.22
CA PRO A 269 -0.33 1.09 -12.22
C PRO A 269 -0.49 -0.32 -11.63
N ASP A 270 0.17 -0.61 -10.50
CA ASP A 270 0.07 -1.90 -9.80
C ASP A 270 -1.24 -2.07 -8.99
N LYS A 271 -2.01 -0.98 -8.79
CA LYS A 271 -3.25 -1.00 -7.99
C LYS A 271 -4.52 -0.80 -8.82
N THR A 272 -4.41 -0.29 -10.05
CA THR A 272 -5.55 0.01 -10.93
C THR A 272 -6.24 -1.24 -11.51
N ILE A 273 -5.55 -2.39 -11.55
CA ILE A 273 -6.12 -3.69 -11.99
C ILE A 273 -7.23 -4.17 -11.02
N SER A 274 -7.18 -3.74 -9.76
CA SER A 274 -8.06 -4.22 -8.68
C SER A 274 -9.28 -3.34 -8.40
N HIS A 275 -9.46 -2.22 -9.13
CA HIS A 275 -10.47 -1.19 -8.84
C HIS A 275 -11.51 -0.97 -9.96
N ALA A 276 -11.90 -2.03 -10.68
CA ALA A 276 -12.92 -1.98 -11.74
C ALA A 276 -14.38 -1.72 -11.28
N ASN A 277 -14.63 -1.56 -9.97
CA ASN A 277 -15.98 -1.40 -9.39
C ASN A 277 -16.26 0.01 -8.80
N ALA A 278 -15.41 1.01 -9.08
CA ALA A 278 -15.62 2.40 -8.67
C ALA A 278 -16.18 3.24 -9.83
N PRO A 279 -16.90 4.36 -9.57
CA PRO A 279 -17.35 5.27 -10.62
C PRO A 279 -16.17 5.70 -11.50
N PRO A 280 -16.38 6.05 -12.78
CA PRO A 280 -15.32 6.37 -13.74
C PRO A 280 -14.63 7.68 -13.32
N VAL A 281 -13.67 7.58 -12.41
CA VAL A 281 -12.77 8.68 -12.07
C VAL A 281 -11.65 8.69 -13.09
N ALA A 282 -11.46 9.82 -13.78
CA ALA A 282 -10.39 9.99 -14.76
C ALA A 282 -9.04 9.57 -14.15
N LEU A 283 -8.42 8.54 -14.73
CA LEU A 283 -7.09 8.08 -14.35
C LEU A 283 -6.06 9.00 -15.01
N PHE A 284 -5.12 9.52 -14.22
CA PHE A 284 -4.07 10.44 -14.69
C PHE A 284 -2.71 9.74 -14.68
N SER A 285 -1.85 10.07 -15.66
CA SER A 285 -0.48 9.57 -15.71
C SER A 285 0.36 10.16 -14.57
N ILE A 286 1.38 9.41 -14.12
CA ILE A 286 2.34 9.87 -13.10
C ILE A 286 3.02 11.18 -13.55
N ASP A 287 3.30 11.32 -14.84
CA ASP A 287 3.91 12.52 -15.40
C ASP A 287 2.97 13.73 -15.25
N GLN A 288 1.68 13.57 -15.54
CA GLN A 288 0.66 14.62 -15.39
C GLN A 288 0.47 15.03 -13.92
N ILE A 289 0.53 14.06 -13.00
CA ILE A 289 0.45 14.32 -11.55
C ILE A 289 1.68 15.09 -11.07
N THR A 290 2.85 14.77 -11.61
CA THR A 290 4.11 15.43 -11.27
C THR A 290 4.15 16.86 -11.81
N THR A 291 3.73 17.09 -13.07
CA THR A 291 3.64 18.44 -13.63
C THR A 291 2.61 19.30 -12.89
N ALA A 292 1.46 18.73 -12.50
CA ALA A 292 0.48 19.45 -11.70
C ALA A 292 1.03 19.87 -10.33
N PHE A 293 1.79 18.99 -9.67
CA PHE A 293 2.42 19.29 -8.40
C PHE A 293 3.48 20.38 -8.52
N THR A 294 4.37 20.31 -9.52
CA THR A 294 5.44 21.33 -9.68
C THR A 294 4.84 22.72 -9.87
N VAL A 295 3.87 22.85 -10.79
CA VAL A 295 3.21 24.12 -11.10
C VAL A 295 2.42 24.67 -9.90
N LEU A 296 1.64 23.85 -9.20
CA LEU A 296 0.82 24.31 -8.08
C LEU A 296 1.63 24.54 -6.79
N SER A 297 2.75 23.86 -6.60
CA SER A 297 3.57 23.96 -5.38
C SER A 297 4.26 25.31 -5.20
N SER A 298 4.57 26.03 -6.28
CA SER A 298 5.22 27.34 -6.21
C SER A 298 4.21 28.47 -6.47
N PRO A 299 4.10 29.47 -5.57
CA PRO A 299 3.13 30.56 -5.73
C PRO A 299 3.27 31.31 -7.05
N ARG A 300 4.51 31.52 -7.50
CA ARG A 300 4.80 32.19 -8.77
C ARG A 300 4.27 31.38 -9.97
N GLN A 301 4.61 30.10 -10.11
CA GLN A 301 4.13 29.29 -11.24
C GLN A 301 2.63 29.08 -11.20
N ARG A 302 2.03 29.01 -10.00
CA ARG A 302 0.58 28.97 -9.82
C ARG A 302 -0.09 30.23 -10.38
N THR A 303 0.39 31.42 -10.02
CA THR A 303 -0.16 32.68 -10.55
C THR A 303 -0.02 32.77 -12.06
N GLU A 304 1.14 32.40 -12.62
CA GLU A 304 1.35 32.35 -14.06
C GLU A 304 0.37 31.37 -14.74
N TYR A 305 0.17 30.19 -14.15
CA TYR A 305 -0.83 29.22 -14.64
C TYR A 305 -2.27 29.75 -14.54
N ASP A 306 -2.63 30.44 -13.46
CA ASP A 306 -3.97 31.00 -13.26
C ASP A 306 -4.24 32.14 -14.25
N THR A 307 -3.24 32.98 -14.55
CA THR A 307 -3.36 33.99 -15.62
C THR A 307 -3.55 33.34 -16.98
N LYS A 308 -2.86 32.23 -17.27
CA LYS A 308 -3.02 31.46 -18.50
C LYS A 308 -4.42 30.84 -18.57
N LEU A 309 -4.94 30.29 -17.48
CA LEU A 309 -6.28 29.70 -17.42
C LEU A 309 -7.37 30.76 -17.63
N ARG A 310 -7.20 31.95 -17.04
CA ARG A 310 -8.09 33.11 -17.22
C ARG A 310 -8.09 33.58 -18.67
N ARG A 311 -6.91 33.73 -19.30
CA ARG A 311 -6.80 34.05 -20.74
C ARG A 311 -7.47 32.98 -21.61
N ALA A 312 -7.26 31.70 -21.32
CA ALA A 312 -7.89 30.61 -22.07
C ALA A 312 -9.44 30.62 -21.94
N GLN A 313 -9.96 30.98 -20.75
CA GLN A 313 -11.39 31.10 -20.49
C GLN A 313 -12.04 32.31 -21.19
N THR A 314 -11.33 33.44 -21.32
CA THR A 314 -11.83 34.60 -22.07
C THR A 314 -11.98 34.30 -23.57
N PHE A 315 -11.10 33.47 -24.15
CA PHE A 315 -11.16 33.09 -25.57
C PHE A 315 -12.17 31.96 -25.87
N SER A 316 -12.49 31.10 -24.90
CA SER A 316 -13.41 29.97 -25.08
C SER A 316 -14.90 30.31 -24.81
N GLY A 317 -15.18 31.47 -24.21
CA GLY A 317 -16.53 31.90 -23.82
C GLY A 317 -17.35 32.67 -24.87
N ALA A 318 -17.00 32.61 -26.16
CA ALA A 318 -17.64 33.38 -27.25
C ALA A 318 -18.85 32.68 -27.91
N ALA A 319 -19.21 31.46 -27.48
CA ALA A 319 -20.42 30.78 -27.96
C ALA A 319 -21.41 30.61 -26.79
N GLY A 320 -22.42 31.46 -26.69
CA GLY A 320 -23.52 31.29 -25.73
C GLY A 320 -24.27 32.58 -25.45
N THR A 321 -25.50 32.63 -25.91
CA THR A 321 -26.54 33.66 -25.74
C THR A 321 -26.86 33.97 -24.28
N ASP A 322 -27.20 35.23 -24.03
CA ASP A 322 -27.73 35.84 -22.81
C ASP A 322 -26.85 35.88 -21.55
N SER A 323 -26.29 37.05 -21.28
CA SER A 323 -26.24 37.64 -19.93
C SER A 323 -25.80 39.11 -20.01
N ALA A 324 -26.79 40.00 -19.96
CA ALA A 324 -26.59 41.31 -19.35
C ALA A 324 -25.97 41.11 -17.95
N GLN A 325 -24.95 41.88 -17.62
CA GLN A 325 -24.05 41.74 -16.45
C GLN A 325 -22.84 40.81 -16.63
N ARG A 326 -22.33 40.66 -17.86
CA ARG A 326 -20.97 40.15 -18.10
C ARG A 326 -20.02 41.36 -18.12
N PHE A 327 -19.24 41.57 -17.06
CA PHE A 327 -18.14 42.53 -17.06
C PHE A 327 -17.18 42.20 -18.20
N GLN A 328 -17.38 42.87 -19.33
CA GLN A 328 -16.40 42.95 -20.40
C GLN A 328 -15.21 43.71 -19.80
N THR A 329 -14.13 43.00 -19.43
CA THR A 329 -12.80 43.59 -19.63
C THR A 329 -12.63 43.72 -21.15
N GLY A 330 -13.29 44.72 -21.71
CA GLY A 330 -13.18 45.11 -23.09
C GLY A 330 -11.74 45.56 -23.28
N VAL A 331 -10.99 44.82 -24.08
CA VAL A 331 -10.03 45.48 -24.95
C VAL A 331 -10.90 46.25 -25.94
N GLU A 332 -11.36 47.43 -25.51
CA GLU A 332 -11.89 48.44 -26.40
C GLU A 332 -10.66 48.94 -27.17
N ASN A 333 -10.65 48.77 -28.49
CA ASN A 333 -9.69 49.47 -29.33
C ASN A 333 -10.07 50.95 -29.23
N VAL A 334 -9.44 51.66 -28.32
CA VAL A 334 -9.58 53.12 -28.16
C VAL A 334 -8.41 53.73 -28.91
N ASP A 335 -8.72 54.52 -29.93
CA ASP A 335 -7.71 55.28 -30.65
C ASP A 335 -7.07 56.29 -29.70
N LEU A 336 -5.76 56.52 -29.85
CA LEU A 336 -5.04 57.42 -28.94
C LEU A 336 -5.67 58.83 -28.94
N ASP A 337 -6.15 59.31 -30.08
CA ASP A 337 -6.78 60.63 -30.23
C ASP A 337 -8.07 60.84 -29.41
N ASP A 338 -8.70 59.77 -28.91
CA ASP A 338 -9.94 59.84 -28.13
C ASP A 338 -9.73 59.94 -26.60
N LEU A 339 -8.49 59.80 -26.13
CA LEU A 339 -8.15 59.92 -24.71
C LEU A 339 -7.63 61.34 -24.40
N PRO A 340 -7.91 61.91 -23.21
CA PRO A 340 -7.23 63.14 -22.81
C PRO A 340 -5.74 62.88 -22.53
N TYR A 341 -4.87 63.68 -23.15
CA TYR A 341 -3.42 63.65 -22.96
C TYR A 341 -2.98 64.63 -21.86
N ASP A 342 -2.24 64.15 -20.87
CA ASP A 342 -1.58 64.98 -19.84
C ASP A 342 -0.12 65.26 -20.27
N GLU A 343 0.11 66.44 -20.86
CA GLU A 343 1.40 66.87 -21.42
C GLU A 343 2.50 67.01 -20.35
N ALA A 344 2.14 67.24 -19.08
CA ALA A 344 3.12 67.31 -17.99
C ALA A 344 3.63 65.92 -17.53
N LYS A 345 2.90 64.85 -17.84
CA LYS A 345 3.21 63.47 -17.42
C LYS A 345 3.34 62.49 -18.59
N GLU A 346 3.27 63.00 -19.82
CA GLU A 346 3.34 62.25 -21.07
C GLU A 346 2.44 61.01 -21.10
N ARG A 347 1.21 61.09 -20.58
CA ARG A 347 0.32 59.93 -20.44
C ARG A 347 -1.13 60.20 -20.82
N TRP A 348 -1.76 59.19 -21.39
CA TRP A 348 -3.20 59.15 -21.67
C TRP A 348 -3.95 58.56 -20.48
N TYR A 349 -5.15 59.07 -20.18
CA TYR A 349 -5.98 58.56 -19.07
C TYR A 349 -7.44 58.43 -19.46
N ARG A 350 -8.16 57.48 -18.85
CA ARG A 350 -9.61 57.33 -19.01
C ARG A 350 -10.28 57.36 -17.63
N SER A 351 -11.17 58.32 -17.40
CA SER A 351 -11.97 58.37 -16.17
C SER A 351 -13.11 57.34 -16.24
N SER A 352 -13.15 56.40 -15.30
CA SER A 352 -14.28 55.48 -15.15
C SER A 352 -15.48 56.21 -14.54
N PRO A 353 -16.69 56.18 -15.16
CA PRO A 353 -17.89 56.72 -14.55
C PRO A 353 -18.44 55.71 -13.53
N GLY A 354 -17.96 55.81 -12.30
CA GLY A 354 -18.45 55.05 -11.15
C GLY A 354 -17.91 55.63 -9.84
N PRO A 355 -18.61 55.47 -8.70
CA PRO A 355 -18.32 56.18 -7.44
C PRO A 355 -17.02 55.73 -6.73
N LEU A 356 -16.11 55.05 -7.43
CA LEU A 356 -14.80 54.65 -6.94
C LEU A 356 -13.78 54.97 -8.04
N SER A 357 -13.11 56.12 -7.91
CA SER A 357 -12.06 56.56 -8.83
C SER A 357 -10.81 55.69 -8.66
N TRP A 358 -10.58 54.77 -9.60
CA TRP A 358 -9.29 54.10 -9.77
C TRP A 358 -8.61 54.71 -11.00
N THR A 359 -7.46 55.35 -10.81
CA THR A 359 -6.61 55.83 -11.92
C THR A 359 -5.79 54.65 -12.43
N ALA A 360 -6.07 54.16 -13.64
CA ALA A 360 -5.21 53.20 -14.31
C ALA A 360 -4.18 53.95 -15.17
N THR A 361 -2.90 53.80 -14.85
CA THR A 361 -1.77 54.31 -15.66
C THR A 361 -1.47 53.28 -16.74
N VAL A 362 -1.56 53.67 -18.01
CA VAL A 362 -1.01 52.90 -19.14
C VAL A 362 0.42 53.41 -19.36
N VAL A 363 1.41 52.51 -19.33
CA VAL A 363 2.83 52.79 -19.63
C VAL A 363 3.11 52.38 -21.06
#